data_AF-W9GF05-F1
#
_entry.id   AF-W9GF05-F1
#
_cell.length_a   1.000
_cell.length_b   1.000
_cell.length_c   1.000
_cell.angle_alpha   90.00
_cell.angle_beta   90.00
_cell.angle_gamma   90.00
#
_symmetry.space_group_name_H-M   'P 1'
#
loop_
_entity.id
_entity.type
_entity.pdbx_description
1 polymer ?
#
loop_
_entity_poly.entity_id
_entity_poly.type
_entity_poly.pdbx_seq_one_letter_code
_entity_poly.pdbx_strand_id
1 'polypeptide(L)'
;MATKHSTEDTSAQAGSGAELVPVKFSRLTRRGVLLGLSASQLVTLGIGVLTLVGAFYAGGGILIAATAPVWVLSVVLTWMPVAGRPVVEWIPAAGWWLWRSTGGQLAYRRRIVAPRPAGTLALPGDQARLREHVDPETGAGMIHDPHQHTLTVVCEVRHPAFVLLDPAEQHRRVTAWGRVLATVCRSGRIATLQVLERTLPDSGTGLAEWWAAHGTRDGSWAATTYQELIERAGPAGERHATTLSLSLDMQAAARQIRTAGGGLRGAAAVLRQEMSTLTAALRSADLTPAGWLTPGQVAVILRSAYDPAVAATLERHGELGQSLATAGPVAVTETWTRLHTDSAYHAVLWISEWPRSMVYPGFLAPIVLSSGIGRALSLIYTPMRTDQATRDIRKKKV
;
A
#
# COMPACT_ATOMS: atom_id res chain seq x y z
N MET A 1 -7.87 55.96 43.61
CA MET A 1 -8.40 56.02 42.24
C MET A 1 -8.32 54.60 41.69
N ALA A 2 -9.34 53.76 41.92
CA ALA A 2 -10.54 53.60 41.09
C ALA A 2 -10.20 53.02 39.69
N THR A 3 -10.81 51.98 39.10
CA THR A 3 -11.74 50.87 39.44
C THR A 3 -11.81 50.04 38.14
N LYS A 4 -12.33 48.79 38.22
CA LYS A 4 -12.90 47.92 37.15
C LYS A 4 -11.94 47.20 36.18
N HIS A 5 -12.24 46.02 35.64
CA HIS A 5 -13.05 44.81 35.94
C HIS A 5 -12.91 43.89 34.69
N SER A 6 -13.39 42.64 34.77
CA SER A 6 -13.42 41.56 33.76
C SER A 6 -12.14 40.71 33.77
N THR A 7 -12.11 39.51 34.33
CA THR A 7 -13.16 38.49 34.53
C THR A 7 -13.83 38.01 33.23
N GLU A 8 -13.06 37.87 32.14
CA GLU A 8 -13.47 37.14 30.95
C GLU A 8 -12.24 36.43 30.38
N ASP A 9 -12.03 35.16 30.74
CA ASP A 9 -11.20 34.23 29.92
C ASP A 9 -11.32 32.77 30.38
N THR A 10 -12.00 32.48 31.48
CA THR A 10 -12.19 31.11 31.98
C THR A 10 -13.48 30.41 31.49
N SER A 11 -14.23 31.03 30.57
CA SER A 11 -15.51 30.48 30.07
C SER A 11 -15.53 30.09 28.58
N ALA A 12 -14.40 30.14 27.87
CA ALA A 12 -14.35 29.76 26.44
C ALA A 12 -13.99 28.28 26.16
N GLN A 13 -13.91 27.42 27.19
CA GLN A 13 -13.58 25.99 27.03
C GLN A 13 -14.79 25.03 27.06
N ALA A 14 -16.01 25.55 27.10
CA ALA A 14 -17.23 24.75 27.05
C ALA A 14 -18.10 25.20 25.88
N GLY A 15 -17.78 24.75 24.64
CA GLY A 15 -18.66 25.04 23.51
C GLY A 15 -18.18 24.81 22.08
N SER A 16 -16.95 24.35 21.79
CA SER A 16 -16.58 23.96 20.43
C SER A 16 -16.62 22.44 20.30
N GLY A 17 -17.66 21.91 19.65
CA GLY A 17 -17.60 20.56 19.09
C GLY A 17 -16.32 20.47 18.25
N ALA A 18 -15.48 19.47 18.52
CA ALA A 18 -14.12 19.39 17.99
C ALA A 18 -14.11 19.59 16.47
N GLU A 19 -13.70 20.78 16.05
CA GLU A 19 -13.67 21.17 14.64
C GLU A 19 -12.62 20.31 13.93
N LEU A 20 -12.93 19.86 12.71
CA LEU A 20 -11.97 19.12 11.91
C LEU A 20 -10.76 20.00 11.66
N VAL A 21 -9.59 19.57 12.15
CA VAL A 21 -8.35 20.30 11.91
C VAL A 21 -7.82 19.90 10.53
N PRO A 22 -7.68 20.84 9.58
CA PRO A 22 -7.09 20.51 8.30
C PRO A 22 -5.58 20.29 8.45
N VAL A 23 -5.01 19.43 7.61
CA VAL A 23 -3.60 19.03 7.67
C VAL A 23 -2.90 19.41 6.38
N LYS A 24 -1.63 19.78 6.50
CA LYS A 24 -0.73 19.98 5.36
C LYS A 24 0.23 18.81 5.24
N PHE A 25 0.32 18.25 4.05
CA PHE A 25 1.30 17.21 3.76
C PHE A 25 2.66 17.83 3.43
N SER A 26 3.72 17.11 3.81
CA SER A 26 5.08 17.45 3.40
C SER A 26 5.25 17.15 1.91
N ARG A 27 6.14 17.91 1.26
CA ARG A 27 6.53 17.64 -0.12
C ARG A 27 7.20 16.28 -0.21
N LEU A 28 7.01 15.61 -1.35
CA LEU A 28 7.84 14.46 -1.69
C LEU A 28 9.32 14.86 -1.58
N THR A 29 10.06 14.17 -0.73
CA THR A 29 11.51 14.39 -0.61
C THR A 29 12.19 13.91 -1.88
N ARG A 30 12.46 14.84 -2.81
CA ARG A 30 13.38 14.59 -3.92
C ARG A 30 14.79 14.75 -3.37
N ARG A 31 15.53 13.65 -3.22
CA ARG A 31 16.95 13.68 -2.83
C ARG A 31 17.76 14.29 -3.98
N GLY A 32 17.80 15.62 -4.05
CA GLY A 32 18.77 16.33 -4.87
C GLY A 32 20.14 16.25 -4.20
N VAL A 33 21.19 15.98 -4.98
CA VAL A 33 22.58 15.94 -4.48
C VAL A 33 23.11 17.36 -4.30
N LEU A 34 22.81 18.26 -5.23
CA LEU A 34 23.23 19.65 -5.21
C LEU A 34 22.12 20.54 -5.81
N LEU A 35 21.72 21.62 -5.14
CA LEU A 35 20.71 22.59 -5.62
C LEU A 35 19.34 21.99 -6.02
N GLY A 36 18.99 20.80 -5.50
CA GLY A 36 17.76 20.10 -5.86
C GLY A 36 17.85 19.25 -7.15
N LEU A 37 19.01 19.19 -7.81
CA LEU A 37 19.27 18.34 -8.97
C LEU A 37 19.62 16.91 -8.53
N SER A 38 19.08 15.92 -9.25
CA SER A 38 19.45 14.53 -9.05
C SER A 38 20.87 14.24 -9.56
N ALA A 39 21.50 13.15 -9.10
CA ALA A 39 22.85 12.78 -9.52
C ALA A 39 22.96 12.61 -11.04
N SER A 40 21.93 12.04 -11.67
CA SER A 40 21.86 11.86 -13.12
C SER A 40 21.79 13.20 -13.87
N GLN A 41 21.03 14.17 -13.35
CA GLN A 41 20.99 15.55 -13.88
C GLN A 41 22.34 16.25 -13.78
N LEU A 42 23.06 16.09 -12.67
CA LEU A 42 24.39 16.68 -12.51
C LEU A 42 25.40 16.11 -13.50
N VAL A 43 25.35 14.80 -13.76
CA VAL A 43 26.21 14.16 -14.76
C VAL A 43 25.89 14.67 -16.17
N THR A 44 24.60 14.73 -16.55
CA THR A 44 24.20 15.20 -17.88
C THR A 44 24.54 16.68 -18.10
N LEU A 45 24.33 17.50 -17.07
CA LEU A 45 24.74 18.91 -17.06
C LEU A 45 26.27 19.05 -17.18
N GLY A 46 27.02 18.25 -16.40
CA GLY A 46 28.48 18.23 -16.44
C GLY A 46 29.02 17.88 -17.82
N ILE A 47 28.43 16.88 -18.49
CA ILE A 47 28.78 16.53 -19.88
C ILE A 47 28.53 17.72 -20.83
N GLY A 48 27.39 18.40 -20.69
CA GLY A 48 27.06 19.57 -21.51
C GLY A 48 28.06 20.72 -21.31
N VAL A 49 28.39 21.03 -20.05
CA VAL A 49 29.36 22.08 -19.70
C VAL A 49 30.76 21.72 -20.16
N LEU A 50 31.24 20.50 -19.92
CA LEU A 50 32.56 20.04 -20.35
C LEU A 50 32.69 20.10 -21.88
N THR A 51 31.63 19.71 -22.60
CA THR A 51 31.63 19.79 -24.06
C THR A 51 31.73 21.24 -24.54
N LEU A 52 30.97 22.15 -23.93
CA LEU A 52 30.99 23.57 -24.27
C LEU A 52 32.36 24.21 -23.97
N VAL A 53 32.94 23.91 -22.81
CA VAL A 53 34.26 24.40 -22.39
C VAL A 53 35.35 23.85 -23.31
N GLY A 54 35.34 22.54 -23.59
CA GLY A 54 36.29 21.92 -24.52
C GLY A 54 36.22 22.52 -25.92
N ALA A 55 35.01 22.75 -26.45
CA ALA A 55 34.82 23.40 -27.74
C ALA A 55 35.32 24.85 -27.75
N PHE A 56 35.10 25.58 -26.66
CA PHE A 56 35.61 26.94 -26.50
C PHE A 56 37.14 27.00 -26.53
N TYR A 57 37.81 26.13 -25.77
CA TYR A 57 39.29 26.08 -25.71
C TYR A 57 39.95 25.53 -26.99
N ALA A 58 39.28 24.66 -27.75
CA ALA A 58 39.87 23.98 -28.90
C ALA A 58 39.85 24.81 -30.21
N GLY A 59 38.97 25.79 -30.35
CA GLY A 59 38.85 26.49 -31.65
C GLY A 59 37.70 27.47 -31.81
N GLY A 60 37.07 27.92 -30.72
CA GLY A 60 36.06 28.99 -30.77
C GLY A 60 34.74 28.63 -31.43
N GLY A 61 34.05 29.63 -31.99
CA GLY A 61 32.62 29.57 -32.34
C GLY A 61 32.17 28.44 -33.27
N ILE A 62 33.04 27.98 -34.20
CA ILE A 62 32.70 26.90 -35.14
C ILE A 62 32.60 25.56 -34.41
N LEU A 63 33.49 25.26 -33.46
CA LEU A 63 33.44 24.03 -32.68
C LEU A 63 32.28 24.04 -31.68
N ILE A 64 31.90 25.22 -31.17
CA ILE A 64 30.70 25.37 -30.33
C ILE A 64 29.43 25.04 -31.13
N ALA A 65 29.35 25.49 -32.38
CA ALA A 65 28.26 25.14 -33.29
C ALA A 65 28.28 23.65 -33.66
N ALA A 66 29.46 23.08 -33.93
CA ALA A 66 29.61 21.66 -34.26
C ALA A 66 29.22 20.73 -33.08
N THR A 67 29.50 21.14 -31.85
CA THR A 67 29.13 20.41 -30.63
C THR A 67 27.74 20.77 -30.08
N ALA A 68 26.99 21.63 -30.79
CA ALA A 68 25.62 22.02 -30.44
C ALA A 68 24.69 20.85 -30.14
N PRO A 69 24.67 19.76 -30.93
CA PRO A 69 23.79 18.63 -30.63
C PRO A 69 24.02 18.04 -29.23
N VAL A 70 25.27 18.01 -28.75
CA VAL A 70 25.60 17.39 -27.46
C VAL A 70 25.15 18.26 -26.29
N TRP A 71 25.51 19.54 -26.27
CA TRP A 71 25.13 20.42 -25.15
C TRP A 71 23.64 20.76 -25.17
N VAL A 72 23.02 20.91 -26.35
CA VAL A 72 21.56 21.09 -26.47
C VAL A 72 20.83 19.84 -25.96
N LEU A 73 21.28 18.64 -26.33
CA LEU A 73 20.70 17.40 -25.82
C LEU A 73 20.87 17.29 -24.30
N SER A 74 22.04 17.63 -23.76
CA SER A 74 22.26 17.67 -22.30
C SER A 74 21.27 18.63 -21.60
N VAL A 75 21.02 19.81 -22.18
CA VAL A 75 20.03 20.76 -21.65
C VAL A 75 18.63 20.13 -21.68
N VAL A 76 18.21 19.61 -22.83
CA VAL A 76 16.89 18.98 -22.97
C VAL A 76 16.72 17.83 -21.98
N LEU A 77 17.70 16.93 -21.87
CA LEU A 77 17.64 15.78 -20.95
C LEU A 77 17.58 16.17 -19.48
N THR A 78 18.19 17.30 -19.12
CA THR A 78 18.27 17.79 -17.74
C THR A 78 16.98 18.50 -17.32
N TRP A 79 16.41 19.34 -18.18
CA TRP A 79 15.31 20.24 -17.81
C TRP A 79 13.95 19.87 -18.37
N MET A 80 13.85 19.05 -19.42
CA MET A 80 12.55 18.65 -19.96
C MET A 80 11.93 17.55 -19.06
N PRO A 81 10.76 17.81 -18.43
CA PRO A 81 10.08 16.79 -17.67
C PRO A 81 9.13 15.97 -18.57
N VAL A 82 9.18 14.65 -18.45
CA VAL A 82 8.20 13.73 -19.03
C VAL A 82 7.50 12.99 -17.89
N ALA A 83 6.18 13.13 -17.81
CA ALA A 83 5.35 12.58 -16.73
C ALA A 83 5.85 12.96 -15.31
N GLY A 84 6.31 14.21 -15.14
CA GLY A 84 6.75 14.75 -13.85
C GLY A 84 8.17 14.37 -13.41
N ARG A 85 8.92 13.62 -14.24
CA ARG A 85 10.34 13.28 -14.02
C ARG A 85 11.22 13.78 -15.19
N PRO A 86 12.43 14.30 -14.95
CA PRO A 86 13.39 14.64 -16.00
C PRO A 86 13.66 13.44 -16.93
N VAL A 87 13.86 13.68 -18.23
CA VAL A 87 14.12 12.60 -19.22
C VAL A 87 15.30 11.72 -18.81
N VAL A 88 16.37 12.32 -18.25
CA VAL A 88 17.56 11.56 -17.81
C VAL A 88 17.24 10.52 -16.71
N GLU A 89 16.21 10.75 -15.90
CA GLU A 89 15.79 9.80 -14.85
C GLU A 89 15.05 8.58 -15.41
N TRP A 90 14.59 8.64 -16.67
CA TRP A 90 14.00 7.48 -17.35
C TRP A 90 15.04 6.50 -17.87
N ILE A 91 16.31 6.90 -18.02
CA ILE A 91 17.36 6.05 -18.58
C ILE A 91 17.52 4.73 -17.81
N PRO A 92 17.63 4.71 -16.46
CA PRO A 92 17.74 3.44 -15.72
C PRO A 92 16.48 2.58 -15.86
N ALA A 93 15.29 3.19 -15.88
CA ALA A 93 14.03 2.46 -16.01
C ALA A 93 13.88 1.83 -17.40
N ALA A 94 14.15 2.61 -18.46
CA ALA A 94 14.14 2.14 -19.84
C ALA A 94 15.23 1.09 -20.10
N GLY A 95 16.44 1.30 -19.57
CA GLY A 95 17.55 0.36 -19.69
C GLY A 95 17.26 -0.97 -18.99
N TRP A 96 16.69 -0.93 -17.78
CA TRP A 96 16.30 -2.14 -17.06
C TRP A 96 15.14 -2.86 -17.74
N TRP A 97 14.15 -2.13 -18.26
CA TRP A 97 13.07 -2.71 -19.06
C TRP A 97 13.61 -3.36 -20.34
N LEU A 98 14.51 -2.71 -21.07
CA LEU A 98 15.13 -3.26 -22.26
C LEU A 98 15.89 -4.54 -21.93
N TRP A 99 16.72 -4.52 -20.87
CA TRP A 99 17.42 -5.71 -20.39
C TRP A 99 16.47 -6.87 -20.10
N ARG A 100 15.40 -6.63 -19.32
CA ARG A 100 14.39 -7.65 -19.02
C ARG A 100 13.63 -8.13 -20.25
N SER A 101 13.36 -7.24 -21.21
CA SER A 101 12.70 -7.57 -22.47
C SER A 101 13.56 -8.54 -23.29
N THR A 102 14.88 -8.31 -23.36
CA THR A 102 15.82 -9.22 -24.05
C THR A 102 15.96 -10.56 -23.33
N GLY A 103 15.84 -10.57 -22.00
CA GLY A 103 15.88 -11.79 -21.19
C GLY A 103 14.57 -12.58 -21.09
N GLY A 104 13.50 -12.17 -21.80
CA GLY A 104 12.20 -12.84 -21.77
C GLY A 104 11.48 -12.76 -20.42
N GLN A 105 11.88 -11.86 -19.53
CA GLN A 105 11.36 -11.76 -18.16
C GLN A 105 10.01 -11.02 -18.06
N LEU A 106 9.50 -10.50 -19.19
CA LEU A 106 8.22 -9.80 -19.27
C LEU A 106 7.02 -10.75 -19.35
N ALA A 107 7.24 -12.04 -19.58
CA ALA A 107 6.19 -13.04 -19.64
C ALA A 107 6.44 -14.14 -18.61
N TYR A 108 5.43 -14.41 -17.78
CA TYR A 108 5.39 -15.56 -16.90
C TYR A 108 4.25 -16.48 -17.31
N ARG A 109 4.54 -17.78 -17.36
CA ARG A 109 3.58 -18.85 -17.62
C ARG A 109 3.79 -19.93 -16.58
N ARG A 110 2.71 -20.33 -15.91
CA ARG A 110 2.74 -21.38 -14.90
C ARG A 110 3.14 -22.70 -15.55
N ARG A 111 4.26 -23.27 -15.11
CA ARG A 111 4.68 -24.61 -15.50
C ARG A 111 3.97 -25.61 -14.60
N ILE A 112 2.96 -26.31 -15.13
CA ILE A 112 2.12 -27.23 -14.37
C ILE A 112 2.89 -28.49 -13.94
N VAL A 113 3.91 -28.89 -14.72
CA VAL A 113 4.63 -30.16 -14.55
C VAL A 113 5.90 -30.04 -13.70
N ALA A 114 6.41 -28.83 -13.45
CA ALA A 114 7.66 -28.65 -12.72
C ALA A 114 7.41 -28.68 -11.19
N PRO A 115 8.00 -29.62 -10.43
CA PRO A 115 7.83 -29.67 -8.98
C PRO A 115 8.43 -28.42 -8.32
N ARG A 116 7.72 -27.88 -7.32
CA ARG A 116 8.17 -26.73 -6.53
C ARG A 116 8.53 -27.16 -5.11
N PRO A 117 9.54 -26.54 -4.48
CA PRO A 117 9.82 -26.78 -3.07
C PRO A 117 8.58 -26.49 -2.22
N ALA A 118 8.24 -27.42 -1.34
CA ALA A 118 7.08 -27.28 -0.44
C ALA A 118 7.18 -25.98 0.38
N GLY A 119 6.05 -25.30 0.56
CA GLY A 119 5.96 -24.04 1.30
C GLY A 119 6.43 -22.80 0.53
N THR A 120 6.76 -22.89 -0.76
CA THR A 120 7.01 -21.69 -1.59
C THR A 120 5.71 -21.18 -2.22
N LEU A 121 5.54 -19.86 -2.24
CA LEU A 121 4.39 -19.25 -2.91
C LEU A 121 4.53 -19.34 -4.42
N ALA A 122 3.43 -19.67 -5.11
CA ALA A 122 3.39 -19.84 -6.56
C ALA A 122 3.38 -18.53 -7.38
N LEU A 123 4.05 -17.50 -6.88
CA LEU A 123 4.03 -16.15 -7.43
C LEU A 123 5.10 -15.95 -8.53
N PRO A 124 4.88 -15.02 -9.47
CA PRO A 124 5.85 -14.69 -10.51
C PRO A 124 7.06 -13.93 -9.94
N GLY A 125 8.21 -14.07 -10.62
CA GLY A 125 9.42 -13.29 -10.32
C GLY A 125 10.02 -13.55 -8.95
N ASP A 126 10.51 -12.49 -8.29
CA ASP A 126 11.19 -12.57 -7.00
C ASP A 126 10.27 -13.07 -5.87
N GLN A 127 8.97 -12.87 -6.01
CA GLN A 127 7.96 -13.32 -5.05
C GLN A 127 7.80 -14.84 -5.00
N ALA A 128 8.29 -15.58 -6.00
CA ALA A 128 8.33 -17.05 -6.00
C ALA A 128 9.13 -17.63 -4.81
N ARG A 129 9.98 -16.81 -4.18
CA ARG A 129 10.87 -17.22 -3.10
C ARG A 129 10.28 -17.03 -1.71
N LEU A 130 9.12 -16.37 -1.62
CA LEU A 130 8.39 -16.21 -0.37
C LEU A 130 7.97 -17.57 0.17
N ARG A 131 8.11 -17.75 1.48
CA ARG A 131 7.82 -19.00 2.16
C ARG A 131 6.63 -18.86 3.08
N GLU A 132 5.69 -19.79 2.98
CA GLU A 132 4.59 -19.94 3.90
C GLU A 132 5.08 -20.54 5.22
N HIS A 133 4.60 -19.97 6.32
CA HIS A 133 4.75 -20.51 7.66
C HIS A 133 3.43 -20.39 8.41
N VAL A 134 2.87 -21.52 8.82
CA VAL A 134 1.65 -21.54 9.65
C VAL A 134 2.06 -21.51 11.10
N ASP A 135 1.60 -20.50 11.83
CA ASP A 135 1.82 -20.44 13.26
C ASP A 135 0.87 -21.42 13.98
N PRO A 136 1.39 -22.38 14.77
CA PRO A 136 0.57 -23.43 15.37
C PRO A 136 -0.34 -22.93 16.50
N GLU A 137 -0.02 -21.79 17.12
CA GLU A 137 -0.79 -21.27 18.26
C GLU A 137 -1.96 -20.39 17.83
N THR A 138 -1.78 -19.59 16.78
CA THR A 138 -2.81 -18.66 16.28
C THR A 138 -3.51 -19.13 15.01
N GLY A 139 -2.95 -20.11 14.30
CA GLY A 139 -3.41 -20.53 12.97
C GLY A 139 -3.14 -19.51 11.86
N ALA A 140 -2.46 -18.41 12.16
CA ALA A 140 -2.17 -17.35 11.21
C ALA A 140 -1.17 -17.80 10.13
N GLY A 141 -1.44 -17.41 8.89
CA GLY A 141 -0.51 -17.55 7.78
C GLY A 141 0.55 -16.45 7.82
N MET A 142 1.78 -16.82 8.14
CA MET A 142 2.94 -15.93 8.13
C MET A 142 3.73 -16.12 6.84
N ILE A 143 4.08 -15.02 6.16
CA ILE A 143 4.85 -15.03 4.93
C ILE A 143 6.28 -14.60 5.26
N HIS A 144 7.23 -15.52 5.11
CA HIS A 144 8.65 -15.28 5.33
C HIS A 144 9.34 -14.91 4.02
N ASP A 145 9.96 -13.74 3.99
CA ASP A 145 10.89 -13.32 2.94
C ASP A 145 12.34 -13.58 3.39
N PRO A 146 13.03 -14.58 2.82
CA PRO A 146 14.41 -14.88 3.20
C PRO A 146 15.44 -13.85 2.71
N HIS A 147 15.10 -12.99 1.74
CA HIS A 147 16.02 -11.97 1.19
C HIS A 147 15.93 -10.67 1.97
N GLN A 148 14.71 -10.22 2.26
CA GLN A 148 14.49 -9.03 3.08
C GLN A 148 14.56 -9.34 4.59
N HIS A 149 14.66 -10.62 4.96
CA HIS A 149 14.62 -11.08 6.36
C HIS A 149 13.38 -10.56 7.10
N THR A 150 12.22 -10.63 6.44
CA THR A 150 10.95 -10.19 7.02
C THR A 150 9.98 -11.34 7.22
N LEU A 151 9.15 -11.22 8.26
CA LEU A 151 8.02 -12.13 8.52
C LEU A 151 6.74 -11.31 8.58
N THR A 152 5.82 -11.55 7.65
CA THR A 152 4.62 -10.73 7.47
C THR A 152 3.35 -11.52 7.79
N VAL A 153 2.43 -10.89 8.53
CA VAL A 153 1.08 -11.40 8.81
C VAL A 153 0.05 -10.39 8.33
N VAL A 154 -1.14 -10.87 8.00
CA VAL A 154 -2.25 -10.03 7.52
C VAL A 154 -3.46 -10.22 8.42
N CYS A 155 -4.17 -9.15 8.76
CA CYS A 155 -5.48 -9.22 9.42
C CYS A 155 -6.53 -8.44 8.63
N GLU A 156 -7.77 -8.94 8.62
CA GLU A 156 -8.91 -8.18 8.12
C GLU A 156 -9.39 -7.22 9.21
N VAL A 157 -9.72 -5.99 8.83
CA VAL A 157 -10.21 -4.96 9.74
C VAL A 157 -11.52 -4.41 9.23
N ARG A 158 -12.53 -4.45 10.08
CA ARG A 158 -13.83 -3.82 9.85
C ARG A 158 -13.84 -2.45 10.53
N HIS A 159 -14.54 -1.51 9.91
CA HIS A 159 -14.67 -0.15 10.41
C HIS A 159 -16.03 0.44 9.99
N PRO A 160 -16.59 1.36 10.79
CA PRO A 160 -17.78 2.10 10.39
C PRO A 160 -17.48 3.05 9.21
N ALA A 161 -18.55 3.53 8.56
CA ALA A 161 -18.45 4.47 7.44
C ALA A 161 -17.93 5.84 7.93
N PHE A 162 -16.63 6.09 7.77
CA PHE A 162 -15.96 7.31 8.25
C PHE A 162 -16.59 8.61 7.73
N VAL A 163 -17.01 8.63 6.47
CA VAL A 163 -17.56 9.82 5.79
C VAL A 163 -18.90 10.28 6.39
N LEU A 164 -19.65 9.36 7.00
CA LEU A 164 -20.97 9.65 7.59
C LEU A 164 -20.88 10.09 9.06
N LEU A 165 -19.68 10.06 9.65
CA LEU A 165 -19.46 10.47 11.03
C LEU A 165 -19.45 12.00 11.13
N ASP A 166 -19.85 12.52 12.29
CA ASP A 166 -19.72 13.94 12.56
C ASP A 166 -18.24 14.39 12.61
N PRO A 167 -17.95 15.68 12.40
CA PRO A 167 -16.58 16.22 12.41
C PRO A 167 -15.75 15.87 13.65
N ALA A 168 -16.37 15.85 14.83
CA ALA A 168 -15.67 15.59 16.09
C ALA A 168 -15.25 14.12 16.20
N GLU A 169 -16.14 13.22 15.80
CA GLU A 169 -15.90 11.79 15.72
C GLU A 169 -14.85 11.47 14.65
N GLN A 170 -14.92 12.10 13.47
CA GLN A 170 -13.89 11.99 12.44
C GLN A 170 -12.50 12.40 12.98
N HIS A 171 -12.40 13.51 13.70
CA HIS A 171 -11.15 13.95 14.33
C HIS A 171 -10.66 12.95 15.40
N ARG A 172 -11.56 12.45 16.24
CA ARG A 172 -11.26 11.43 17.25
C ARG A 172 -10.69 10.17 16.63
N ARG A 173 -11.27 9.69 15.52
CA ARG A 173 -10.83 8.51 14.76
C ARG A 173 -9.44 8.70 14.14
N VAL A 174 -9.20 9.86 13.51
CA VAL A 174 -7.87 10.20 12.95
C VAL A 174 -6.81 10.23 14.05
N THR A 175 -7.13 10.84 15.19
CA THR A 175 -6.22 10.91 16.34
C THR A 175 -5.95 9.51 16.91
N ALA A 176 -6.98 8.67 17.03
CA ALA A 176 -6.85 7.31 17.50
C ALA A 176 -5.99 6.45 16.55
N TRP A 177 -6.17 6.59 15.24
CA TRP A 177 -5.29 5.96 14.23
C TRP A 177 -3.82 6.40 14.40
N GLY A 178 -3.58 7.68 14.67
CA GLY A 178 -2.23 8.18 15.02
C GLY A 178 -1.62 7.45 16.22
N ARG A 179 -2.41 7.11 17.24
CA ARG A 179 -1.95 6.32 18.40
C ARG A 179 -1.64 4.86 18.04
N VAL A 180 -2.38 4.26 17.10
CA VAL A 180 -2.06 2.94 16.54
C VAL A 180 -0.69 2.97 15.87
N LEU A 181 -0.46 3.93 14.96
CA LEU A 181 0.83 4.09 14.28
C LEU A 181 1.98 4.35 15.26
N ALA A 182 1.75 5.17 16.29
CA ALA A 182 2.73 5.41 17.34
C ALA A 182 3.08 4.12 18.12
N THR A 183 2.11 3.23 18.32
CA THR A 183 2.32 1.93 18.97
C THR A 183 3.25 1.04 18.15
N VAL A 184 3.04 0.98 16.84
CA VAL A 184 3.93 0.25 15.92
C VAL A 184 5.34 0.84 15.92
N CYS A 185 5.48 2.17 15.95
CA CYS A 185 6.78 2.83 16.02
C CYS A 185 7.55 2.53 17.32
N ARG A 186 6.86 2.30 18.45
CA ARG A 186 7.49 2.00 19.74
C ARG A 186 8.15 0.62 19.79
N SER A 187 7.67 -0.36 19.03
CA SER A 187 8.28 -1.70 18.97
C SER A 187 9.74 -1.62 18.50
N GLY A 188 10.00 -0.79 17.48
CA GLY A 188 11.32 -0.65 16.87
C GLY A 188 11.80 -1.88 16.08
N ARG A 189 10.95 -2.88 15.90
CA ARG A 189 11.24 -4.15 15.18
C ARG A 189 10.33 -4.36 13.97
N ILE A 190 9.36 -3.49 13.76
CA ILE A 190 8.44 -3.59 12.63
C ILE A 190 9.09 -2.89 11.43
N ALA A 191 9.32 -3.65 10.36
CA ALA A 191 9.83 -3.12 9.11
C ALA A 191 8.78 -2.25 8.41
N THR A 192 7.53 -2.70 8.39
CA THR A 192 6.45 -2.08 7.62
C THR A 192 5.09 -2.41 8.23
N LEU A 193 4.19 -1.41 8.22
CA LEU A 193 2.76 -1.59 8.38
C LEU A 193 2.07 -1.14 7.10
N GLN A 194 1.31 -2.01 6.45
CA GLN A 194 0.52 -1.69 5.27
C GLN A 194 -0.96 -1.62 5.63
N VAL A 195 -1.64 -0.60 5.12
CA VAL A 195 -3.11 -0.57 5.03
C VAL A 195 -3.45 -0.81 3.57
N LEU A 196 -4.20 -1.87 3.29
CA LEU A 196 -4.66 -2.19 1.95
C LEU A 196 -6.18 -2.24 1.95
N GLU A 197 -6.79 -1.37 1.17
CA GLU A 197 -8.22 -1.38 0.90
C GLU A 197 -8.45 -1.81 -0.54
N ARG A 198 -9.43 -2.68 -0.76
CA ARG A 198 -9.75 -3.27 -2.07
C ARG A 198 -11.25 -3.22 -2.31
N THR A 199 -11.65 -2.87 -3.54
CA THR A 199 -13.00 -3.12 -4.03
C THR A 199 -13.07 -4.52 -4.63
N LEU A 200 -14.00 -5.31 -4.12
CA LEU A 200 -14.32 -6.64 -4.65
C LEU A 200 -15.70 -6.57 -5.29
N PRO A 201 -15.89 -7.17 -6.48
CA PRO A 201 -17.23 -7.35 -7.02
C PRO A 201 -18.03 -8.17 -6.01
N ASP A 202 -19.14 -7.64 -5.51
CA ASP A 202 -20.04 -8.39 -4.65
C ASP A 202 -20.70 -9.47 -5.51
N SER A 203 -20.62 -10.73 -5.11
CA SER A 203 -21.30 -11.83 -5.79
C SER A 203 -22.82 -11.73 -5.70
N GLY A 204 -23.35 -10.78 -4.91
CA GLY A 204 -24.79 -10.62 -4.64
C GLY A 204 -25.33 -11.72 -3.71
N THR A 205 -24.52 -12.72 -3.39
CA THR A 205 -24.90 -13.84 -2.52
C THR A 205 -25.04 -13.42 -1.07
N GLY A 206 -24.31 -12.40 -0.61
CA GLY A 206 -24.46 -11.92 0.77
C GLY A 206 -25.86 -11.39 1.08
N LEU A 207 -26.48 -10.69 0.12
CA LEU A 207 -27.86 -10.21 0.26
C LEU A 207 -28.87 -11.37 0.21
N ALA A 208 -28.64 -12.33 -0.68
CA ALA A 208 -29.47 -13.53 -0.78
C ALA A 208 -29.37 -14.42 0.47
N GLU A 209 -28.17 -14.62 1.02
CA GLU A 209 -27.91 -15.37 2.26
C GLU A 209 -28.49 -14.65 3.48
N TRP A 210 -28.31 -13.34 3.57
CA TRP A 210 -28.90 -12.55 4.65
C TRP A 210 -30.42 -12.61 4.60
N TRP A 211 -31.04 -12.41 3.43
CA TRP A 211 -32.47 -12.58 3.24
C TRP A 211 -32.92 -14.02 3.53
N ALA A 212 -32.08 -15.01 3.21
CA ALA A 212 -32.39 -16.38 3.53
C ALA A 212 -32.43 -16.66 5.02
N ALA A 213 -31.51 -16.07 5.78
CA ALA A 213 -31.38 -16.25 7.23
C ALA A 213 -32.31 -15.35 8.05
N HIS A 214 -32.61 -14.14 7.58
CA HIS A 214 -33.32 -13.10 8.36
C HIS A 214 -34.61 -12.59 7.69
N GLY A 215 -34.86 -12.94 6.44
CA GLY A 215 -36.04 -12.49 5.70
C GLY A 215 -37.32 -13.18 6.18
N THR A 216 -38.37 -12.39 6.38
CA THR A 216 -39.72 -12.88 6.63
C THR A 216 -40.36 -13.37 5.34
N ARG A 217 -40.60 -14.68 5.25
CA ARG A 217 -41.25 -15.35 4.11
C ARG A 217 -42.71 -15.68 4.45
N ASP A 218 -43.49 -14.63 4.67
CA ASP A 218 -44.91 -14.73 5.04
C ASP A 218 -45.85 -14.89 3.83
N GLY A 219 -45.30 -14.94 2.61
CA GLY A 219 -46.07 -15.01 1.37
C GLY A 219 -46.78 -13.71 1.01
N SER A 220 -46.51 -12.62 1.72
CA SER A 220 -47.01 -11.30 1.36
C SER A 220 -46.44 -10.85 0.02
N TRP A 221 -47.20 -10.01 -0.69
CA TRP A 221 -46.73 -9.39 -1.93
C TRP A 221 -45.38 -8.67 -1.74
N ALA A 222 -45.18 -8.05 -0.57
CA ALA A 222 -43.92 -7.39 -0.23
C ALA A 222 -42.76 -8.38 -0.14
N ALA A 223 -42.92 -9.51 0.56
CA ALA A 223 -41.90 -10.54 0.68
C ALA A 223 -41.53 -11.17 -0.68
N THR A 224 -42.53 -11.46 -1.52
CA THR A 224 -42.30 -12.00 -2.88
C THR A 224 -41.60 -10.99 -3.78
N THR A 225 -42.05 -9.73 -3.78
CA THR A 225 -41.44 -8.67 -4.59
C THR A 225 -40.00 -8.38 -4.16
N TYR A 226 -39.72 -8.40 -2.85
CA TYR A 226 -38.37 -8.20 -2.32
C TYR A 226 -37.43 -9.35 -2.71
N GLN A 227 -37.93 -10.60 -2.66
CA GLN A 227 -37.17 -11.76 -3.12
C GLN A 227 -36.88 -11.69 -4.63
N GLU A 228 -37.88 -11.36 -5.46
CA GLU A 228 -37.68 -11.17 -6.91
C GLU A 228 -36.69 -10.05 -7.23
N LEU A 229 -36.69 -8.97 -6.43
CA LEU A 229 -35.71 -7.88 -6.54
C LEU A 229 -34.31 -8.35 -6.21
N ILE A 230 -34.11 -9.13 -5.14
CA ILE A 230 -32.80 -9.69 -4.78
C ILE A 230 -32.30 -10.63 -5.88
N GLU A 231 -33.17 -11.47 -6.43
CA GLU A 231 -32.84 -12.39 -7.53
C GLU A 231 -32.51 -11.64 -8.84
N ARG A 232 -33.20 -10.53 -9.13
CA ARG A 232 -32.98 -9.70 -10.35
C ARG A 232 -31.87 -8.65 -10.22
N ALA A 233 -31.56 -8.17 -9.02
CA ALA A 233 -30.61 -7.09 -8.82
C ALA A 233 -29.20 -7.43 -9.32
N GLY A 234 -28.90 -8.72 -9.51
CA GLY A 234 -27.60 -9.19 -9.95
C GLY A 234 -26.47 -8.79 -9.00
N PRO A 235 -25.23 -9.21 -9.26
CA PRO A 235 -24.05 -8.74 -8.55
C PRO A 235 -23.76 -7.28 -8.95
N ALA A 236 -24.52 -6.34 -8.39
CA ALA A 236 -24.36 -4.90 -8.61
C ALA A 236 -23.65 -4.18 -7.45
N GLY A 237 -23.41 -4.88 -6.33
CA GLY A 237 -22.73 -4.34 -5.17
C GLY A 237 -21.21 -4.34 -5.34
N GLU A 238 -20.54 -3.40 -4.69
CA GLU A 238 -19.10 -3.43 -4.48
C GLU A 238 -18.84 -3.56 -2.98
N ARG A 239 -18.02 -4.54 -2.59
CA ARG A 239 -17.59 -4.71 -1.20
C ARG A 239 -16.21 -4.11 -1.03
N HIS A 240 -16.06 -3.25 -0.03
CA HIS A 240 -14.76 -2.77 0.43
C HIS A 240 -14.17 -3.75 1.44
N ALA A 241 -13.01 -4.32 1.12
CA ALA A 241 -12.26 -5.19 2.01
C ALA A 241 -10.97 -4.51 2.47
N THR A 242 -10.90 -4.17 3.75
CA THR A 242 -9.73 -3.52 4.37
C THR A 242 -8.90 -4.55 5.13
N THR A 243 -7.61 -4.61 4.80
CA THR A 243 -6.63 -5.48 5.45
C THR A 243 -5.45 -4.68 5.95
N LEU A 244 -4.88 -5.09 7.07
CA LEU A 244 -3.60 -4.59 7.57
C LEU A 244 -2.54 -5.68 7.46
N SER A 245 -1.37 -5.34 6.93
CA SER A 245 -0.21 -6.24 6.92
C SER A 245 0.87 -5.70 7.84
N LEU A 246 1.36 -6.54 8.74
CA LEU A 246 2.41 -6.22 9.69
C LEU A 246 3.64 -7.07 9.40
N SER A 247 4.76 -6.42 9.07
CA SER A 247 6.02 -7.09 8.73
C SER A 247 7.06 -6.87 9.84
N LEU A 248 7.50 -7.96 10.46
CA LEU A 248 8.62 -7.99 11.40
C LEU A 248 9.95 -7.93 10.64
N ASP A 249 10.87 -7.08 11.08
CA ASP A 249 12.29 -7.13 10.71
C ASP A 249 13.00 -8.15 11.62
N MET A 250 13.40 -9.28 11.03
CA MET A 250 14.05 -10.36 11.79
C MET A 250 15.48 -10.01 12.22
N GLN A 251 16.15 -9.07 11.52
CA GLN A 251 17.47 -8.60 11.92
C GLN A 251 17.36 -7.65 13.12
N ALA A 252 16.44 -6.69 13.07
CA ALA A 252 16.19 -5.79 14.19
C ALA A 252 15.66 -6.53 15.43
N ALA A 253 14.91 -7.63 15.23
CA ALA A 253 14.40 -8.48 16.30
C ALA A 253 15.33 -9.63 16.71
N ALA A 254 16.57 -9.70 16.18
CA ALA A 254 17.41 -10.90 16.28
C ALA A 254 17.68 -11.35 17.73
N ARG A 255 17.83 -10.42 18.67
CA ARG A 255 18.04 -10.76 20.10
C ARG A 255 16.82 -11.48 20.68
N GLN A 256 15.64 -10.94 20.44
CA GLN A 256 14.38 -11.47 20.97
C GLN A 256 14.02 -12.79 20.30
N ILE A 257 14.31 -12.92 19.00
CA ILE A 257 14.17 -14.18 18.27
C ILE A 257 15.05 -15.26 18.91
N ARG A 258 16.32 -14.97 19.23
CA ARG A 258 17.21 -15.92 19.91
C ARG A 258 16.67 -16.32 21.29
N THR A 259 16.18 -15.37 22.08
CA THR A 259 15.59 -15.66 23.40
C THR A 259 14.31 -16.50 23.30
N ALA A 260 13.53 -16.34 22.22
CA ALA A 260 12.31 -17.10 21.97
C ALA A 260 12.55 -18.47 21.28
N GLY A 261 13.77 -19.01 21.33
CA GLY A 261 14.11 -20.33 20.77
C GLY A 261 14.77 -20.31 19.38
N GLY A 262 14.95 -19.12 18.79
CA GLY A 262 15.69 -18.95 17.53
C GLY A 262 14.92 -19.36 16.27
N GLY A 263 15.54 -19.10 15.12
CA GLY A 263 15.00 -19.42 13.81
C GLY A 263 13.62 -18.84 13.53
N LEU A 264 12.86 -19.50 12.66
CA LEU A 264 11.53 -19.04 12.26
C LEU A 264 10.49 -19.19 13.38
N ARG A 265 10.61 -20.20 14.24
CA ARG A 265 9.73 -20.39 15.41
C ARG A 265 9.87 -19.24 16.41
N GLY A 266 11.09 -18.83 16.72
CA GLY A 266 11.34 -17.66 17.57
C GLY A 266 10.84 -16.36 16.92
N ALA A 267 10.97 -16.22 15.60
CA ALA A 267 10.41 -15.09 14.85
C ALA A 267 8.88 -15.06 14.90
N ALA A 268 8.22 -16.21 14.73
CA ALA A 268 6.77 -16.33 14.88
C ALA A 268 6.32 -15.95 16.31
N ALA A 269 7.04 -16.40 17.34
CA ALA A 269 6.75 -16.02 18.72
C ALA A 269 6.86 -14.50 18.97
N VAL A 270 7.90 -13.85 18.44
CA VAL A 270 8.04 -12.38 18.52
C VAL A 270 6.91 -11.68 17.74
N LEU A 271 6.59 -12.17 16.54
CA LEU A 271 5.51 -11.61 15.73
C LEU A 271 4.15 -11.74 16.42
N ARG A 272 3.88 -12.84 17.13
CA ARG A 272 2.65 -13.00 17.93
C ARG A 272 2.52 -11.94 19.02
N GLN A 273 3.62 -11.54 19.66
CA GLN A 273 3.59 -10.45 20.64
C GLN A 273 3.24 -9.11 19.98
N GLU A 274 3.74 -8.86 18.77
CA GLU A 274 3.42 -7.64 18.02
C GLU A 274 1.98 -7.69 17.49
N MET A 275 1.48 -8.87 17.09
CA MET A 275 0.10 -9.11 16.69
C MET A 275 -0.88 -8.78 17.83
N SER A 276 -0.62 -9.24 19.05
CA SER A 276 -1.48 -8.95 20.21
C SER A 276 -1.46 -7.45 20.54
N THR A 277 -0.28 -6.83 20.49
CA THR A 277 -0.09 -5.39 20.72
C THR A 277 -0.86 -4.56 19.68
N LEU A 278 -0.75 -4.90 18.40
CA LEU A 278 -1.48 -4.22 17.33
C LEU A 278 -2.99 -4.43 17.48
N THR A 279 -3.44 -5.64 17.78
CA THR A 279 -4.86 -5.95 17.98
C THR A 279 -5.47 -5.10 19.10
N ALA A 280 -4.77 -4.97 20.23
CA ALA A 280 -5.19 -4.11 21.33
C ALA A 280 -5.24 -2.63 20.91
N ALA A 281 -4.22 -2.15 20.18
CA ALA A 281 -4.19 -0.79 19.67
C ALA A 281 -5.36 -0.50 18.72
N LEU A 282 -5.67 -1.40 17.79
CA LEU A 282 -6.79 -1.28 16.86
C LEU A 282 -8.13 -1.21 17.59
N ARG A 283 -8.35 -2.07 18.58
CA ARG A 283 -9.59 -2.06 19.39
C ARG A 283 -9.75 -0.75 20.16
N SER A 284 -8.66 -0.22 20.74
CA SER A 284 -8.70 1.10 21.41
C SER A 284 -8.93 2.29 20.46
N ALA A 285 -8.79 2.07 19.14
CA ALA A 285 -9.13 3.02 18.10
C ALA A 285 -10.52 2.77 17.50
N ASP A 286 -11.36 1.98 18.18
CA ASP A 286 -12.70 1.59 17.75
C ASP A 286 -12.74 0.90 16.37
N LEU A 287 -11.64 0.23 16.00
CA LEU A 287 -11.55 -0.64 14.84
C LEU A 287 -11.79 -2.09 15.27
N THR A 288 -12.43 -2.88 14.41
CA THR A 288 -12.78 -4.28 14.70
C THR A 288 -11.92 -5.23 13.87
N PRO A 289 -10.77 -5.68 14.38
CA PRO A 289 -9.98 -6.72 13.72
C PRO A 289 -10.75 -8.04 13.71
N ALA A 290 -11.04 -8.57 12.52
CA ALA A 290 -11.83 -9.79 12.31
C ALA A 290 -11.02 -11.08 12.50
N GLY A 291 -9.71 -10.96 12.78
CA GLY A 291 -8.79 -12.08 12.96
C GLY A 291 -7.58 -11.98 12.05
N TRP A 292 -6.56 -12.78 12.36
CA TRP A 292 -5.39 -12.94 11.51
C TRP A 292 -5.70 -13.96 10.42
N LEU A 293 -5.33 -13.64 9.18
CA LEU A 293 -5.68 -14.47 8.03
C LEU A 293 -4.92 -15.78 8.05
N THR A 294 -5.63 -16.87 7.78
CA THR A 294 -5.03 -18.18 7.53
C THR A 294 -4.33 -18.20 6.17
N PRO A 295 -3.43 -19.15 5.91
CA PRO A 295 -2.83 -19.31 4.58
C PRO A 295 -3.87 -19.42 3.47
N GLY A 296 -4.97 -20.13 3.71
CA GLY A 296 -6.05 -20.29 2.74
C GLY A 296 -6.76 -18.99 2.40
N GLN A 297 -7.03 -18.14 3.39
CA GLN A 297 -7.62 -16.82 3.16
C GLN A 297 -6.67 -15.91 2.38
N VAL A 298 -5.37 -15.95 2.68
CA VAL A 298 -4.35 -15.22 1.90
C VAL A 298 -4.30 -15.74 0.46
N ALA A 299 -4.41 -17.07 0.26
CA ALA A 299 -4.43 -17.68 -1.07
C ALA A 299 -5.63 -17.21 -1.91
N VAL A 300 -6.83 -17.16 -1.34
CA VAL A 300 -8.03 -16.65 -2.01
C VAL A 300 -7.88 -15.16 -2.36
N ILE A 301 -7.31 -14.36 -1.47
CA ILE A 301 -7.02 -12.94 -1.72
C ILE A 301 -6.05 -12.76 -2.89
N LEU A 302 -4.94 -13.50 -2.89
CA LEU A 302 -3.94 -13.43 -3.96
C LEU A 302 -4.54 -13.86 -5.29
N ARG A 303 -5.27 -14.98 -5.30
CA ARG A 303 -5.90 -15.50 -6.51
C ARG A 303 -6.92 -14.53 -7.09
N SER A 304 -7.77 -13.95 -6.24
CA SER A 304 -8.77 -12.95 -6.65
C SER A 304 -8.13 -11.66 -7.18
N ALA A 305 -6.94 -11.30 -6.69
CA ALA A 305 -6.20 -10.14 -7.20
C ALA A 305 -5.63 -10.38 -8.60
N TYR A 306 -5.17 -11.61 -8.90
CA TYR A 306 -4.63 -11.96 -10.21
C TYR A 306 -5.70 -12.37 -11.24
N ASP A 307 -6.80 -12.96 -10.79
CA ASP A 307 -7.91 -13.42 -11.62
C ASP A 307 -9.26 -12.98 -11.01
N PRO A 308 -9.68 -11.71 -11.25
CA PRO A 308 -10.94 -11.19 -10.72
C PRO A 308 -12.18 -11.92 -11.24
N ALA A 309 -12.12 -12.52 -12.43
CA ALA A 309 -13.26 -13.24 -13.02
C ALA A 309 -13.68 -14.47 -12.18
N VAL A 310 -12.75 -15.09 -11.45
CA VAL A 310 -13.06 -16.24 -10.57
C VAL A 310 -13.34 -15.83 -9.13
N ALA A 311 -13.14 -14.55 -8.76
CA ALA A 311 -13.27 -14.08 -7.38
C ALA A 311 -14.65 -14.37 -6.78
N ALA A 312 -15.73 -14.08 -7.51
CA ALA A 312 -17.11 -14.36 -7.08
C ALA A 312 -17.39 -15.87 -6.91
N THR A 313 -16.67 -16.74 -7.61
CA THR A 313 -16.82 -18.19 -7.46
C THR A 313 -16.04 -18.72 -6.26
N LEU A 314 -14.86 -18.15 -5.99
CA LEU A 314 -14.05 -18.48 -4.82
C LEU A 314 -14.73 -18.03 -3.51
N GLU A 315 -15.37 -16.87 -3.51
CA GLU A 315 -16.13 -16.40 -2.33
C GLU A 315 -17.31 -17.35 -2.03
N ARG A 316 -18.04 -17.78 -3.07
CA ARG A 316 -19.17 -18.72 -2.93
C ARG A 316 -18.76 -20.10 -2.45
N HIS A 317 -17.58 -20.57 -2.85
CA HIS A 317 -17.08 -21.90 -2.52
C HIS A 317 -15.82 -21.75 -1.68
N GLY A 318 -16.01 -21.33 -0.43
CA GLY A 318 -14.92 -20.92 0.46
C GLY A 318 -13.78 -21.94 0.60
N GLU A 319 -14.00 -23.23 0.34
CA GLU A 319 -12.98 -24.29 0.38
C GLU A 319 -12.06 -24.35 -0.85
N LEU A 320 -12.46 -23.75 -1.97
CA LEU A 320 -11.68 -23.77 -3.21
C LEU A 320 -10.56 -22.72 -3.20
N GLY A 321 -9.40 -23.07 -3.74
CA GLY A 321 -8.29 -22.11 -3.91
C GLY A 321 -7.55 -21.74 -2.63
N GLN A 322 -7.79 -22.44 -1.52
CA GLN A 322 -7.14 -22.21 -0.22
C GLN A 322 -5.67 -22.67 -0.13
N SER A 323 -5.02 -22.99 -1.25
CA SER A 323 -3.61 -23.40 -1.25
C SER A 323 -2.73 -22.28 -1.81
N LEU A 324 -1.84 -21.73 -0.98
CA LEU A 324 -0.85 -20.72 -1.39
C LEU A 324 0.09 -21.22 -2.49
N ALA A 325 0.37 -22.53 -2.53
CA ALA A 325 1.13 -23.18 -3.59
C ALA A 325 0.43 -23.13 -4.97
N THR A 326 -0.84 -22.73 -5.02
CA THR A 326 -1.62 -22.60 -6.26
C THR A 326 -2.29 -21.23 -6.43
N ALA A 327 -2.03 -20.30 -5.50
CA ALA A 327 -2.67 -18.99 -5.45
C ALA A 327 -2.18 -17.99 -6.49
N GLY A 328 -1.01 -18.26 -7.10
CA GLY A 328 -0.47 -17.40 -8.14
C GLY A 328 -1.12 -17.59 -9.50
N PRO A 329 -0.91 -16.62 -10.41
CA PRO A 329 -1.54 -16.58 -11.74
C PRO A 329 -1.10 -17.73 -12.63
N VAL A 330 -1.90 -18.02 -13.66
CA VAL A 330 -1.52 -18.95 -14.74
C VAL A 330 -0.64 -18.24 -15.77
N ALA A 331 -0.99 -17.02 -16.14
CA ALA A 331 -0.29 -16.20 -17.11
C ALA A 331 -0.16 -14.77 -16.62
N VAL A 332 1.04 -14.21 -16.76
CA VAL A 332 1.31 -12.79 -16.58
C VAL A 332 2.09 -12.28 -17.78
N THR A 333 1.66 -11.15 -18.34
CA THR A 333 2.36 -10.46 -19.41
C THR A 333 2.48 -8.99 -19.04
N GLU A 334 3.72 -8.55 -18.87
CA GLU A 334 4.06 -7.17 -18.53
C GLU A 334 4.32 -6.36 -19.82
N THR A 335 3.70 -5.20 -19.88
CA THR A 335 3.97 -4.16 -20.89
C THR A 335 4.43 -2.89 -20.17
N TRP A 336 5.02 -1.95 -20.90
CA TRP A 336 5.56 -0.71 -20.31
C TRP A 336 4.55 0.03 -19.40
N THR A 337 3.27 0.06 -19.79
CA THR A 337 2.24 0.82 -19.08
C THR A 337 1.29 -0.02 -18.24
N ARG A 338 1.24 -1.33 -18.47
CA ARG A 338 0.16 -2.21 -17.99
C ARG A 338 0.68 -3.62 -17.71
N LEU A 339 0.06 -4.29 -16.75
CA LEU A 339 0.28 -5.70 -16.47
C LEU A 339 -1.01 -6.48 -16.82
N HIS A 340 -0.92 -7.50 -17.65
CA HIS A 340 -2.03 -8.39 -17.94
C HIS A 340 -1.86 -9.69 -17.15
N THR A 341 -2.82 -10.03 -16.30
CA THR A 341 -2.79 -11.27 -15.53
C THR A 341 -4.11 -12.00 -15.75
N ASP A 342 -4.04 -13.29 -16.10
CA ASP A 342 -5.19 -14.15 -16.33
C ASP A 342 -6.39 -13.44 -17.02
N SER A 343 -7.39 -13.00 -16.26
CA SER A 343 -8.61 -12.33 -16.77
C SER A 343 -8.59 -10.79 -16.74
N ALA A 344 -7.57 -10.14 -16.18
CA ALA A 344 -7.57 -8.72 -15.88
C ALA A 344 -6.34 -7.94 -16.37
N TYR A 345 -6.58 -6.68 -16.73
CA TYR A 345 -5.55 -5.69 -17.01
C TYR A 345 -5.38 -4.78 -15.80
N HIS A 346 -4.15 -4.64 -15.34
CA HIS A 346 -3.78 -3.84 -14.19
C HIS A 346 -2.95 -2.63 -14.63
N ALA A 347 -3.20 -1.50 -13.98
CA ALA A 347 -2.36 -0.32 -14.02
C ALA A 347 -1.99 0.04 -12.58
N VAL A 348 -0.69 0.14 -12.31
CA VAL A 348 -0.20 0.55 -11.00
C VAL A 348 0.13 2.03 -11.04
N LEU A 349 -0.57 2.80 -10.22
CA LEU A 349 -0.36 4.24 -10.07
C LEU A 349 0.24 4.52 -8.71
N TRP A 350 1.09 5.55 -8.64
CA TRP A 350 1.67 6.03 -7.39
C TRP A 350 1.39 7.52 -7.23
N ILE A 351 0.95 7.91 -6.03
CA ILE A 351 0.68 9.31 -5.70
C ILE A 351 2.03 10.04 -5.60
N SER A 352 2.34 10.85 -6.62
CA SER A 352 3.63 11.53 -6.72
C SER A 352 3.79 12.69 -5.75
N GLU A 353 2.70 13.37 -5.42
CA GLU A 353 2.69 14.47 -4.48
C GLU A 353 1.33 14.54 -3.78
N TRP A 354 1.35 14.88 -2.49
CA TRP A 354 0.14 15.12 -1.71
C TRP A 354 -0.36 16.56 -1.91
N PRO A 355 -1.64 16.87 -1.59
CA PRO A 355 -2.18 18.22 -1.69
C PRO A 355 -1.31 19.27 -0.98
N ARG A 356 -1.06 20.39 -1.68
CA ARG A 356 -0.26 21.52 -1.16
C ARG A 356 -1.07 22.46 -0.27
N SER A 357 -2.39 22.49 -0.47
CA SER A 357 -3.34 23.18 0.39
C SER A 357 -3.61 22.39 1.66
N MET A 358 -4.15 23.08 2.65
CA MET A 358 -4.71 22.44 3.83
C MET A 358 -5.88 21.56 3.39
N VAL A 359 -5.89 20.29 3.80
CA VAL A 359 -6.97 19.34 3.45
C VAL A 359 -7.53 18.69 4.71
N TYR A 360 -8.84 18.46 4.71
CA TYR A 360 -9.53 17.80 5.80
C TYR A 360 -9.40 16.26 5.68
N PRO A 361 -9.54 15.54 6.79
CA PRO A 361 -9.75 14.09 6.77
C PRO A 361 -10.84 13.70 5.75
N GLY A 362 -10.61 12.63 4.98
CA GLY A 362 -11.53 12.18 3.94
C GLY A 362 -11.27 12.75 2.54
N PHE A 363 -10.24 13.57 2.31
CA PHE A 363 -9.92 14.10 0.97
C PHE A 363 -9.64 13.03 -0.10
N LEU A 364 -9.31 11.80 0.31
CA LEU A 364 -9.14 10.65 -0.59
C LEU A 364 -10.45 9.96 -0.97
N ALA A 365 -11.60 10.37 -0.42
CA ALA A 365 -12.89 9.77 -0.72
C ALA A 365 -13.20 9.65 -2.22
N PRO A 366 -12.90 10.64 -3.10
CA PRO A 366 -13.13 10.48 -4.54
C PRO A 366 -12.34 9.34 -5.18
N ILE A 367 -11.18 8.97 -4.61
CA ILE A 367 -10.35 7.87 -5.09
C ILE A 367 -10.81 6.55 -4.47
N VAL A 368 -11.10 6.56 -3.15
CA VAL A 368 -11.50 5.36 -2.40
C VAL A 368 -12.92 4.90 -2.75
N LEU A 369 -13.83 5.82 -3.03
CA LEU A 369 -15.24 5.51 -3.29
C LEU A 369 -15.57 5.51 -4.78
N SER A 370 -14.56 5.50 -5.65
CA SER A 370 -14.78 5.33 -7.09
C SER A 370 -15.36 3.94 -7.36
N SER A 371 -16.52 3.88 -8.00
CA SER A 371 -17.20 2.65 -8.40
C SER A 371 -16.94 2.29 -9.86
N GLY A 372 -17.33 1.07 -10.24
CA GLY A 372 -17.23 0.53 -11.60
C GLY A 372 -15.85 -0.01 -11.96
N ILE A 373 -14.90 -0.04 -11.01
CA ILE A 373 -13.54 -0.51 -11.23
C ILE A 373 -13.03 -1.37 -10.06
N GLY A 374 -12.36 -2.48 -10.39
CA GLY A 374 -11.56 -3.24 -9.42
C GLY A 374 -10.34 -2.43 -9.00
N ARG A 375 -10.30 -1.98 -7.76
CA ARG A 375 -9.31 -1.03 -7.24
C ARG A 375 -8.69 -1.57 -5.98
N ALA A 376 -7.39 -1.35 -5.84
CA ALA A 376 -6.66 -1.56 -4.60
C ALA A 376 -5.89 -0.29 -4.23
N LEU A 377 -6.18 0.29 -3.07
CA LEU A 377 -5.40 1.40 -2.51
C LEU A 377 -4.53 0.88 -1.37
N SER A 378 -3.22 1.06 -1.50
CA SER A 378 -2.25 0.66 -0.49
C SER A 378 -1.53 1.87 0.10
N LEU A 379 -1.60 2.01 1.42
CA LEU A 379 -0.79 2.94 2.20
C LEU A 379 0.28 2.15 2.95
N ILE A 380 1.55 2.43 2.67
CA ILE A 380 2.69 1.74 3.27
C ILE A 380 3.35 2.69 4.26
N TYR A 381 3.37 2.30 5.54
CA TYR A 381 4.03 3.02 6.61
C TYR A 381 5.33 2.31 6.97
N THR A 382 6.44 3.05 6.94
CA THR A 382 7.72 2.60 7.50
C THR A 382 7.86 3.17 8.91
N PRO A 383 7.72 2.35 9.97
CA PRO A 383 7.85 2.83 11.33
C PRO A 383 9.25 3.39 11.58
N MET A 384 9.33 4.57 12.18
CA MET A 384 10.60 5.20 12.53
C MET A 384 10.71 5.35 14.04
N ARG A 385 11.89 5.07 14.58
CA ARG A 385 12.15 5.30 16.01
C ARG A 385 12.17 6.81 16.28
N THR A 386 11.66 7.21 17.45
CA THR A 386 11.48 8.62 17.82
C THR A 386 12.79 9.42 17.79
N ASP A 387 13.90 8.79 18.18
CA ASP A 387 15.25 9.39 18.14
C ASP A 387 15.71 9.67 16.71
N GLN A 388 15.50 8.72 15.79
CA GLN A 388 15.79 8.89 14.37
C GLN A 388 14.89 9.96 13.74
N ALA A 389 13.58 9.92 14.03
CA ALA A 389 12.63 10.92 13.54
C ALA A 389 13.01 12.34 14.00
N THR A 390 13.42 12.50 15.27
CA THR A 390 13.84 13.80 15.80
C THR A 390 15.12 14.30 15.13
N ARG A 391 16.10 13.42 14.87
CA ARG A 391 17.32 13.75 14.14
C ARG A 391 17.02 14.18 12.69
N ASP A 392 16.13 13.47 12.01
CA ASP A 392 15.74 13.78 10.64
C ASP A 392 14.97 15.10 10.54
N ILE A 393 14.10 15.40 11.50
CA ILE A 393 13.41 16.70 11.56
C ILE A 393 14.42 17.83 11.79
N ARG A 394 15.41 17.65 12.68
CA ARG A 394 16.46 18.65 12.92
C ARG A 394 17.28 18.90 11.66
N LYS A 395 17.69 17.84 10.94
CA LYS A 395 18.41 17.94 9.65
C LYS A 395 17.61 18.61 8.54
N LYS A 396 16.28 18.64 8.62
CA LYS A 396 15.40 19.31 7.63
C LYS A 396 15.09 20.77 7.97
N LYS A 397 15.35 21.20 9.21
CA LYS A 397 15.15 22.58 9.66
C LYS A 397 16.41 23.46 9.45
N VAL A 398 17.59 22.83 9.41
CA VAL A 398 18.85 23.43 8.95
C VAL A 398 18.90 23.27 7.44
#